data_AF-A0AAD8BT90-F1
#
_entry.id   AF-A0AAD8BT90-F1
#
_cell.length_a   1.000
_cell.length_b   1.000
_cell.length_c   1.000
_cell.angle_alpha   90.00
_cell.angle_beta   90.00
_cell.angle_gamma   90.00
#
_symmetry.space_group_name_H-M   'P 1'
#
loop_
_entity.id
_entity.type
_entity.pdbx_description
1 polymer ?
#
loop_
_entity_poly.entity_id
_entity_poly.type
_entity_poly.pdbx_seq_one_letter_code
_entity_poly.pdbx_strand_id
1 'polypeptide(L)'
;MTTNEHLPSPSPQRQRAFYGFVVYLLSFIGFGLYIVWAYVPDEWLHSIGLTYWPQKYWAIALPVYLCMIIVLSYIAYTGLILINTASLTDLNTITDNHSHYEDLTVMHPDSIPPLRDMDISVVNHLLYLNSDS
;
A
#
# COMPACT_ATOMS: atom_id res chain seq x y z
N MET A 1 17.48 -11.99 -32.30
CA MET A 1 17.56 -10.60 -31.83
C MET A 1 16.60 -10.46 -30.64
N THR A 2 17.00 -10.95 -29.47
CA THR A 2 16.18 -10.88 -28.24
C THR A 2 16.71 -9.73 -27.41
N THR A 3 15.96 -8.64 -27.34
CA THR A 3 16.23 -7.53 -26.43
C THR A 3 16.02 -8.03 -25.01
N ASN A 4 17.13 -8.29 -24.31
CA ASN A 4 17.10 -8.60 -22.89
C ASN A 4 16.47 -7.42 -22.15
N GLU A 5 15.28 -7.64 -21.60
CA GLU A 5 14.58 -6.68 -20.76
C GLU A 5 15.36 -6.52 -19.45
N HIS A 6 16.19 -5.50 -19.41
CA HIS A 6 16.98 -5.16 -18.24
C HIS A 6 16.05 -4.54 -17.20
N LEU A 7 15.43 -5.39 -16.38
CA LEU A 7 14.67 -4.95 -15.20
C LEU A 7 15.61 -4.07 -14.34
N PRO A 8 15.28 -2.79 -14.10
CA PRO A 8 16.14 -1.92 -13.30
C PRO A 8 16.21 -2.49 -11.89
N SER A 9 17.36 -3.05 -11.53
CA SER A 9 17.60 -3.59 -10.19
C SER A 9 17.22 -2.55 -9.12
N PRO A 10 16.57 -2.94 -8.02
CA PRO A 10 16.18 -2.03 -6.94
C PRO A 10 17.37 -1.52 -6.11
N SER A 11 18.60 -1.77 -6.56
CA SER A 11 19.82 -1.32 -5.88
C SER A 11 19.88 0.21 -5.82
N PRO A 12 20.37 0.80 -4.71
CA PRO A 12 20.56 2.24 -4.58
C PRO A 12 21.64 2.69 -5.54
N GLN A 13 21.25 2.98 -6.78
CA GLN A 13 22.18 3.49 -7.78
C GLN A 13 22.55 4.92 -7.42
N ARG A 14 23.84 5.25 -7.53
CA ARG A 14 24.41 6.56 -7.20
C ARG A 14 23.64 7.71 -7.88
N GLN A 15 23.12 7.48 -9.08
CA GLN A 15 22.26 8.42 -9.82
C GLN A 15 20.96 8.77 -9.07
N ARG A 16 20.25 7.78 -8.48
CA ARG A 16 19.00 8.02 -7.72
C ARG A 16 19.23 8.91 -6.48
N ALA A 17 20.39 8.79 -5.83
CA ALA A 17 20.74 9.62 -4.68
C ALA A 17 20.92 11.10 -5.04
N PHE A 18 21.52 11.41 -6.19
CA PHE A 18 21.68 12.80 -6.65
C PHE A 18 20.34 13.45 -6.98
N TYR A 19 19.43 12.75 -7.66
CA TYR A 19 18.10 13.28 -7.95
C TYR A 19 17.32 13.58 -6.67
N GLY A 20 17.33 12.66 -5.70
CA GLY A 20 16.70 12.88 -4.40
C GLY A 20 17.27 14.09 -3.66
N PHE A 21 18.59 14.27 -3.70
CA PHE A 21 19.25 15.43 -3.08
C PHE A 21 18.89 16.76 -3.76
N VAL A 22 18.84 16.80 -5.09
CA VAL A 22 18.42 18.01 -5.83
C VAL A 22 16.97 18.34 -5.54
N VAL A 23 16.08 17.34 -5.55
CA VAL A 23 14.66 17.54 -5.20
C VAL A 23 14.53 18.03 -3.75
N TYR A 24 15.27 17.45 -2.80
CA TYR A 24 15.29 17.88 -1.41
C TYR A 24 15.66 19.37 -1.29
N LEU A 25 16.76 19.79 -1.91
CA LEU A 25 17.19 21.21 -1.89
C LEU A 25 16.13 22.13 -2.52
N LEU A 26 15.60 21.75 -3.67
CA LEU A 26 14.56 22.52 -4.36
C LEU A 26 13.28 22.62 -3.53
N SER A 27 12.89 21.53 -2.85
CA SER A 27 11.73 21.51 -1.96
C SER A 27 11.93 22.46 -0.77
N PHE A 28 13.10 22.48 -0.14
CA PHE A 28 13.39 23.41 0.96
C PHE A 28 13.38 24.87 0.51
N ILE A 29 14.01 25.18 -0.62
CA ILE A 29 14.02 26.55 -1.18
C ILE A 29 12.61 26.98 -1.56
N GLY A 30 11.87 26.13 -2.27
CA GLY A 30 10.48 26.38 -2.67
C GLY A 30 9.56 26.56 -1.47
N PHE A 31 9.73 25.76 -0.42
CA PHE A 31 8.97 25.88 0.83
C PHE A 31 9.29 27.18 1.58
N GLY A 32 10.56 27.57 1.64
CA GLY A 32 10.97 28.85 2.20
C GLY A 32 10.34 30.02 1.45
N LEU A 33 10.40 30.02 0.12
CA LEU A 33 9.75 31.02 -0.73
C LEU A 33 8.24 31.05 -0.53
N TYR A 34 7.60 29.88 -0.38
CA TYR A 34 6.18 29.76 -0.11
C TYR A 34 5.78 30.42 1.21
N ILE A 35 6.53 30.18 2.30
CA ILE A 35 6.29 30.83 3.59
C ILE A 35 6.47 32.34 3.46
N VAL A 36 7.57 32.80 2.87
CA VAL A 36 7.82 34.24 2.70
C VAL A 36 6.68 34.89 1.92
N TRP A 37 6.28 34.31 0.80
CA TRP A 37 5.15 34.80 0.00
C TRP A 37 3.81 34.79 0.78
N ALA A 38 3.55 33.75 1.57
CA ALA A 38 2.30 33.61 2.31
C ALA A 38 2.14 34.64 3.45
N TYR A 39 3.24 34.98 4.14
CA TYR A 39 3.20 35.85 5.32
C TYR A 39 3.53 37.32 5.03
N VAL A 40 4.27 37.63 3.95
CA VAL A 40 4.65 39.02 3.63
C VAL A 40 3.45 39.78 3.06
N PRO A 41 3.11 40.98 3.56
CA PRO A 41 2.01 41.79 3.05
C PRO A 41 2.21 42.21 1.59
N ASP A 42 1.12 42.35 0.84
CA ASP A 42 1.20 42.58 -0.61
C ASP A 42 1.88 43.91 -0.94
N GLU A 43 1.74 44.93 -0.10
CA GLU A 43 2.40 46.23 -0.25
C GLU A 43 3.93 46.11 -0.34
N TRP A 44 4.52 45.18 0.44
CA TRP A 44 5.95 44.93 0.44
C TRP A 44 6.38 44.13 -0.79
N LEU A 45 5.53 43.22 -1.29
CA LEU A 45 5.79 42.55 -2.56
C LEU A 45 5.72 43.53 -3.73
N HIS A 46 4.76 44.44 -3.71
CA HIS A 46 4.59 45.45 -4.76
C HIS A 46 5.79 46.41 -4.81
N SER A 47 6.39 46.76 -3.67
CA SER A 47 7.58 47.61 -3.62
C SER A 47 8.84 46.92 -4.19
N ILE A 48 8.91 45.60 -4.14
CA ILE A 48 9.98 44.78 -4.73
C ILE A 48 9.74 44.54 -6.24
N GLY A 49 8.63 45.05 -6.80
CA GLY A 49 8.28 44.89 -8.22
C GLY A 49 7.52 43.59 -8.54
N LEU A 50 7.02 42.91 -7.51
CA LEU A 50 6.32 41.63 -7.61
C LEU A 50 4.80 41.85 -7.58
N THR A 51 4.28 42.39 -8.68
CA THR A 51 2.89 42.89 -8.77
C THR A 51 1.86 41.82 -9.17
N TYR A 52 2.28 40.70 -9.77
CA TYR A 52 1.38 39.71 -10.38
C TYR A 52 1.49 38.33 -9.74
N TRP A 53 1.18 38.23 -8.44
CA TRP A 53 1.10 36.94 -7.74
C TRP A 53 -0.33 36.41 -7.67
N PRO A 54 -0.51 35.08 -7.55
CA PRO A 54 -1.81 34.51 -7.24
C PRO A 54 -2.36 35.06 -5.91
N GLN A 55 -3.67 35.02 -5.75
CA GLN A 55 -4.32 35.49 -4.53
C GLN A 55 -3.80 34.73 -3.30
N LYS A 56 -3.59 35.41 -2.18
CA LYS A 56 -3.12 34.80 -0.92
C LYS A 56 -4.02 33.71 -0.37
N TYR A 57 -5.28 33.65 -0.79
CA TYR A 57 -6.18 32.53 -0.51
C TYR A 57 -5.53 31.16 -0.82
N TRP A 58 -4.71 31.09 -1.87
CA TRP A 58 -4.01 29.87 -2.26
C TRP A 58 -3.02 29.37 -1.20
N ALA A 59 -2.51 30.23 -0.31
CA ALA A 59 -1.65 29.83 0.79
C ALA A 59 -2.36 28.95 1.84
N ILE A 60 -3.69 29.03 1.92
CA ILE A 60 -4.51 28.18 2.79
C ILE A 60 -5.16 27.07 1.97
N ALA A 61 -5.57 27.36 0.73
CA ALA A 61 -6.19 26.37 -0.13
C ALA A 61 -5.24 25.18 -0.40
N LEU A 62 -3.97 25.43 -0.72
CA LEU A 62 -2.99 24.37 -1.01
C LEU A 62 -2.85 23.33 0.13
N PRO A 63 -2.58 23.70 1.39
CA PRO A 63 -2.48 22.72 2.47
C PRO A 63 -3.81 22.00 2.73
N VAL A 64 -4.95 22.68 2.58
CA VAL A 64 -6.28 22.05 2.73
C VAL A 64 -6.51 21.00 1.64
N TYR A 65 -6.23 21.33 0.38
CA TYR A 65 -6.35 20.37 -0.73
C TYR A 65 -5.37 19.21 -0.58
N LEU A 66 -4.14 19.46 -0.11
CA LEU A 66 -3.17 18.40 0.16
C LEU A 66 -3.69 17.41 1.21
N CYS A 67 -4.24 17.90 2.32
CA CYS A 67 -4.89 17.05 3.33
C CYS A 67 -6.05 16.24 2.73
N MET A 68 -6.90 16.87 1.93
CA MET A 68 -8.02 16.18 1.26
C MET A 68 -7.54 15.09 0.30
N ILE A 69 -6.50 15.35 -0.48
CA ILE A 69 -5.90 14.37 -1.40
C ILE A 69 -5.32 13.18 -0.62
N ILE A 70 -4.65 13.42 0.50
CA ILE A 70 -4.11 12.34 1.35
C ILE A 70 -5.24 11.45 1.88
N VAL A 71 -6.30 12.04 2.44
CA VAL A 71 -7.46 11.28 2.94
C VAL A 71 -8.13 10.50 1.80
N LEU A 72 -8.37 11.17 0.67
CA LEU A 72 -8.97 10.53 -0.50
C LEU A 72 -8.11 9.38 -1.02
N SER A 73 -6.78 9.54 -1.03
CA SER A 73 -5.85 8.50 -1.47
C SER A 73 -5.92 7.25 -0.58
N TYR A 74 -6.08 7.42 0.73
CA TYR A 74 -6.21 6.30 1.66
C TYR A 74 -7.53 5.54 1.46
N ILE A 75 -8.63 6.27 1.25
CA ILE A 75 -9.95 5.69 0.94
C ILE A 75 -9.89 4.95 -0.39
N ALA A 76 -9.33 5.59 -1.43
CA ALA A 76 -9.19 4.99 -2.75
C ALA A 76 -8.30 3.75 -2.73
N TYR A 77 -7.18 3.80 -2.02
CA TYR A 77 -6.28 2.66 -1.83
C TYR A 77 -6.99 1.50 -1.12
N THR A 78 -7.74 1.80 -0.06
CA THR A 78 -8.56 0.79 0.63
C THR A 78 -9.59 0.19 -0.33
N GLY A 79 -10.31 1.02 -1.09
CA GLY A 79 -11.25 0.54 -2.10
C GLY A 79 -10.60 -0.35 -3.16
N LEU A 80 -9.41 0.01 -3.64
CA LEU A 80 -8.64 -0.81 -4.58
C LEU A 80 -8.22 -2.14 -3.98
N ILE A 81 -7.78 -2.17 -2.72
CA ILE A 81 -7.51 -3.43 -2.02
C ILE A 81 -8.78 -4.28 -1.98
N LEU A 82 -9.91 -3.72 -1.55
CA LEU A 82 -11.16 -4.46 -1.46
C LEU A 82 -11.63 -5.01 -2.81
N ILE A 83 -11.44 -4.28 -3.91
CA ILE A 83 -11.78 -4.76 -5.26
C ILE A 83 -10.87 -5.90 -5.71
N ASN A 84 -9.59 -5.87 -5.34
CA ASN A 84 -8.61 -6.90 -5.73
C ASN A 84 -8.60 -8.12 -4.81
N THR A 85 -9.09 -8.00 -3.57
CA THR A 85 -9.19 -9.14 -2.63
C THR A 85 -10.37 -10.04 -3.01
N ALA A 86 -10.19 -11.36 -2.91
CA ALA A 86 -11.26 -12.33 -3.07
C ALA A 86 -12.40 -12.07 -2.06
N SER A 87 -13.61 -12.56 -2.33
CA SER A 87 -14.73 -12.38 -1.41
C SER A 87 -14.37 -12.92 -0.01
N LEU A 88 -14.78 -12.25 1.06
CA LEU A 88 -14.49 -12.68 2.45
C LEU A 88 -15.00 -14.09 2.77
N THR A 89 -15.91 -14.61 1.97
CA THR A 89 -16.52 -15.94 2.12
C THR A 89 -15.85 -16.99 1.22
N ASP A 90 -14.89 -16.60 0.40
CA ASP A 90 -14.18 -17.53 -0.48
C ASP A 90 -13.13 -18.31 0.31
N LEU A 91 -13.21 -19.65 0.25
CA LEU A 91 -12.28 -20.56 0.93
C LEU A 91 -10.84 -20.35 0.46
N ASN A 92 -10.63 -19.83 -0.76
CA ASN A 92 -9.32 -19.43 -1.29
C ASN A 92 -8.63 -18.33 -0.46
N THR A 93 -9.36 -17.65 0.43
CA THR A 93 -8.78 -16.67 1.37
C THR A 93 -8.05 -17.35 2.54
N ILE A 94 -8.45 -18.58 2.86
CA ILE A 94 -7.87 -19.41 3.96
C ILE A 94 -6.97 -20.52 3.39
N THR A 95 -7.21 -20.89 2.13
CA THR A 95 -6.78 -22.16 1.53
C THR A 95 -5.92 -21.86 0.30
N ASP A 96 -4.67 -22.30 0.29
CA ASP A 96 -3.79 -22.16 -0.87
C ASP A 96 -3.83 -23.41 -1.76
N ASN A 97 -3.18 -23.34 -2.93
CA ASN A 97 -3.15 -24.45 -3.90
C ASN A 97 -2.35 -25.69 -3.42
N HIS A 98 -1.75 -25.62 -2.22
CA HIS A 98 -0.98 -26.70 -1.60
C HIS A 98 -1.70 -27.32 -0.39
N SER A 99 -2.83 -26.76 0.02
CA SER A 99 -3.68 -27.37 1.03
C SER A 99 -4.32 -28.67 0.52
N HIS A 100 -4.28 -29.71 1.35
CA HIS A 100 -4.77 -31.04 0.98
C HIS A 100 -5.90 -31.49 1.91
N TYR A 101 -7.14 -31.08 1.58
CA TYR A 101 -8.37 -31.41 2.33
C TYR A 101 -9.21 -32.58 1.73
N GLU A 102 -8.68 -33.33 0.77
CA GLU A 102 -9.45 -34.31 -0.05
C GLU A 102 -10.32 -35.33 0.75
N ASP A 103 -11.49 -35.63 0.17
CA ASP A 103 -12.59 -36.37 0.77
C ASP A 103 -12.27 -37.87 1.01
N LEU A 104 -12.78 -38.41 2.12
CA LEU A 104 -12.54 -39.78 2.61
C LEU A 104 -13.20 -40.88 1.75
N THR A 105 -13.80 -40.51 0.62
CA THR A 105 -14.77 -41.35 -0.11
C THR A 105 -14.14 -42.43 -1.00
N VAL A 106 -12.81 -42.47 -1.17
CA VAL A 106 -12.12 -43.46 -2.02
C VAL A 106 -10.91 -44.11 -1.32
N MET A 107 -11.12 -44.67 -0.13
CA MET A 107 -10.04 -45.36 0.60
C MET A 107 -10.44 -46.80 0.90
N HIS A 108 -9.63 -47.75 0.46
CA HIS A 108 -9.82 -49.16 0.77
C HIS A 108 -9.59 -49.37 2.28
N PRO A 109 -10.45 -50.14 2.98
CA PRO A 109 -10.50 -50.21 4.45
C PRO A 109 -9.18 -50.62 5.14
N ASP A 110 -8.26 -51.29 4.43
CA ASP A 110 -6.96 -51.74 4.94
C ASP A 110 -5.77 -50.82 4.58
N SER A 111 -6.02 -49.60 4.09
CA SER A 111 -4.96 -48.68 3.64
C SER A 111 -4.60 -47.69 4.74
N ILE A 112 -3.31 -47.42 4.92
CA ILE A 112 -2.85 -46.30 5.77
C ILE A 112 -3.24 -44.99 5.08
N PRO A 113 -3.90 -44.05 5.78
CA PRO A 113 -4.30 -42.78 5.18
C PRO A 113 -3.09 -41.89 4.85
N PRO A 114 -3.12 -41.17 3.71
CA PRO A 114 -2.09 -40.21 3.37
C PRO A 114 -2.15 -39.00 4.32
N LEU A 115 -1.01 -38.34 4.52
CA LEU A 115 -0.89 -37.13 5.34
C LEU A 115 -1.72 -36.00 4.68
N ARG A 116 -2.67 -35.44 5.42
CA ARG A 116 -3.60 -34.40 4.95
C ARG A 116 -3.85 -33.37 6.05
N ASP A 117 -4.30 -32.20 5.63
CA ASP A 117 -4.68 -31.12 6.54
C ASP A 117 -6.07 -31.43 7.12
N MET A 118 -6.17 -31.43 8.45
CA MET A 118 -7.44 -31.61 9.16
C MET A 118 -7.96 -30.26 9.64
N ASP A 119 -9.27 -30.05 9.55
CA ASP A 119 -9.90 -28.90 10.18
C ASP A 119 -9.63 -28.91 11.69
N ILE A 120 -9.31 -27.75 12.24
CA ILE A 120 -9.03 -27.57 13.68
C ILE A 120 -10.19 -28.07 14.57
N SER A 121 -11.43 -27.99 14.09
CA SER A 121 -12.60 -28.53 14.77
C SER A 121 -12.54 -30.06 14.91
N VAL A 122 -12.14 -30.77 13.84
CA VAL A 122 -11.96 -32.23 13.83
C VAL A 122 -10.80 -32.63 14.73
N VAL A 123 -9.67 -31.92 14.64
CA VAL A 123 -8.49 -32.16 15.49
C VAL A 123 -8.84 -31.99 16.97
N ASN A 124 -9.52 -30.90 17.32
CA ASN A 124 -9.92 -30.65 18.70
C ASN A 124 -10.89 -31.72 19.21
N HIS A 125 -11.83 -32.16 18.38
CA HIS A 125 -12.74 -33.24 18.75
C HIS A 125 -11.98 -34.56 18.97
N LEU A 126 -11.08 -34.95 18.06
CA LEU A 126 -10.33 -36.19 18.17
C LEU A 126 -9.39 -36.23 19.38
N LEU A 127 -8.68 -35.13 19.64
CA LEU A 127 -7.67 -35.07 20.70
C LEU A 127 -8.25 -34.81 22.09
N TYR A 128 -9.30 -33.99 22.19
CA TYR A 128 -9.81 -33.52 23.49
C TYR A 128 -11.22 -34.00 23.83
N LEU A 129 -12.03 -34.42 22.83
CA LEU A 129 -13.42 -34.86 23.07
C LEU A 129 -13.61 -36.37 22.89
N ASN A 130 -12.76 -37.03 22.10
CA ASN A 130 -12.74 -38.48 21.89
C ASN A 130 -11.73 -39.20 22.82
N SER A 131 -11.14 -38.49 23.78
CA SER A 131 -10.20 -39.05 24.76
C SER A 131 -10.87 -39.74 25.96
N ASP A 132 -12.20 -39.85 25.97
CA ASP A 132 -12.94 -40.58 27.00
C ASP A 132 -13.52 -41.87 26.41
N SER A 133 -12.89 -42.99 26.81
CA SER A 133 -13.47 -44.34 26.83
C SER A 133 -14.69 -44.41 27.73
#